data_AF-A0A2M8CHN5-F1
#
_entry.id   AF-A0A2M8CHN5-F1
#
_cell.length_a   1.000
_cell.length_b   1.000
_cell.length_c   1.000
_cell.angle_alpha   90.00
_cell.angle_beta   90.00
_cell.angle_gamma   90.00
#
_symmetry.space_group_name_H-M   'P 1'
#
loop_
_entity.id
_entity.type
_entity.pdbx_description
1 polymer ?
#
loop_
_entity_poly.entity_id
_entity_poly.type
_entity_poly.pdbx_seq_one_letter_code
_entity_poly.pdbx_strand_id
1 'polypeptide(L)'
;YHLNDGSYIVSLESIVKRKFAIEDGSTIIWNGDPLDAEISIDAVYSVRTSPINLVADQITLSESEKNTYKQRYLFLVLLKLRGDILHPEISFEIQLPPEDKGILGGKVNAKLNLLNEDPSALNKQVFALLVLGRFVQENPLQTGTSDGTSALVRATVGKFLSAELNKLSSKVVPGVELNFDVRSYDDYESSQAVGRTQVDIGLKKQLFNERLSVQIGGVVDVEGARAKQNSLSDVTSDVTVEYKLTRDGRYRLVGFSHNRYAGAIEGQLVETGVGIIYVRDFDQWKEFFKTLKQQK
;
A
#
# COMPACT_ATOMS: atom_id res chain seq x y z
N TYR A 1 10.95 6.58 -33.20
CA TYR A 1 11.60 7.80 -32.66
C TYR A 1 12.48 7.41 -31.51
N HIS A 2 13.65 8.02 -31.39
CA HIS A 2 14.56 7.86 -30.26
C HIS A 2 14.44 9.07 -29.34
N LEU A 3 14.36 8.81 -28.04
CA LEU A 3 14.31 9.81 -26.99
C LEU A 3 15.74 9.98 -26.44
N ASN A 4 16.33 11.15 -26.67
CA ASN A 4 17.70 11.43 -26.24
C ASN A 4 17.77 12.22 -24.92
N ASP A 5 16.67 12.87 -24.53
CA ASP A 5 16.53 13.60 -23.28
C ASP A 5 15.04 13.73 -22.93
N GLY A 6 14.76 13.92 -21.64
CA GLY A 6 13.40 14.12 -21.15
C GLY A 6 13.25 13.67 -19.71
N SER A 7 12.03 13.78 -19.21
CA SER A 7 11.73 13.31 -17.87
C SER A 7 10.32 12.79 -17.70
N TYR A 8 10.20 11.74 -16.93
CA TYR A 8 8.94 11.16 -16.51
C TYR A 8 8.66 11.51 -15.04
N ILE A 9 7.46 11.99 -14.73
CA ILE A 9 7.09 12.34 -13.34
C ILE A 9 6.19 11.24 -12.77
N VAL A 10 6.75 10.45 -11.86
CA VAL A 10 5.98 9.51 -11.04
C VAL A 10 5.29 10.29 -9.93
N SER A 11 3.97 10.16 -9.82
CA SER A 11 3.18 10.72 -8.72
C SER A 11 2.59 9.60 -7.88
N LEU A 12 2.91 9.55 -6.60
CA LEU A 12 2.42 8.52 -5.67
C LEU A 12 1.33 9.12 -4.77
N GLU A 13 0.06 8.82 -5.08
CA GLU A 13 -1.12 9.08 -4.22
C GLU A 13 -1.15 10.50 -3.60
N SER A 14 -0.75 11.51 -4.36
CA SER A 14 -0.62 12.93 -3.95
C SER A 14 0.44 13.26 -2.88
N ILE A 15 1.17 12.27 -2.38
CA ILE A 15 2.16 12.44 -1.30
C ILE A 15 3.48 12.98 -1.84
N VAL A 16 3.94 12.46 -2.97
CA VAL A 16 5.25 12.84 -3.53
C VAL A 16 5.25 12.78 -5.05
N LYS A 17 6.00 13.69 -5.67
CA LYS A 17 6.30 13.69 -7.11
C LYS A 17 7.80 13.45 -7.29
N ARG A 18 8.18 12.44 -8.06
CA ARG A 18 9.58 12.14 -8.38
C ARG A 18 9.81 12.23 -9.88
N LYS A 19 10.83 13.00 -10.24
CA LYS A 19 11.28 13.17 -11.63
C LYS A 19 12.32 12.11 -11.93
N PHE A 20 11.99 11.23 -12.86
CA PHE A 20 12.92 10.27 -13.47
C PHE A 20 13.45 10.89 -14.76
N ALA A 21 14.76 10.87 -14.96
CA ALA A 21 15.38 11.31 -16.21
C ALA A 21 15.32 10.18 -17.22
N ILE A 22 14.83 10.44 -18.43
CA ILE A 22 14.77 9.41 -19.49
C ILE A 22 16.20 9.10 -19.94
N GLU A 23 16.53 7.82 -20.03
CA GLU A 23 17.81 7.35 -20.52
C GLU A 23 17.84 7.28 -22.05
N ASP A 24 19.02 7.57 -22.60
CA ASP A 24 19.30 7.42 -24.02
C ASP A 24 19.08 5.97 -24.47
N GLY A 25 18.57 5.79 -25.68
CA GLY A 25 18.12 4.50 -26.21
C GLY A 25 16.64 4.20 -25.97
N SER A 26 15.91 5.04 -25.24
CA SER A 26 14.45 4.95 -25.13
C SER A 26 13.77 5.20 -26.49
N THR A 27 12.74 4.42 -26.83
CA THR A 27 12.06 4.48 -28.12
C THR A 27 10.55 4.58 -28.02
N ILE A 28 9.98 5.23 -29.04
CA ILE A 28 8.53 5.23 -29.32
C ILE A 28 8.35 4.84 -30.79
N ILE A 29 7.58 3.79 -31.03
CA ILE A 29 7.24 3.28 -32.36
C ILE A 29 5.77 3.62 -32.62
N TRP A 30 5.53 4.44 -33.64
CA TRP A 30 4.18 4.80 -34.05
C TRP A 30 3.74 3.90 -35.19
N ASN A 31 2.64 3.17 -35.01
CA ASN A 31 2.10 2.24 -36.00
C ASN A 31 1.03 2.87 -36.91
N GLY A 32 0.95 4.21 -36.92
CA GLY A 32 -0.05 4.99 -37.66
C GLY A 32 -0.94 5.78 -36.70
N ASP A 33 -1.77 5.10 -35.93
CA ASP A 33 -2.57 5.74 -34.87
C ASP A 33 -1.67 6.14 -33.68
N PRO A 34 -1.65 7.44 -33.28
CA PRO A 34 -0.94 7.88 -32.09
C PRO A 34 -1.39 7.20 -30.79
N LEU A 35 -2.61 6.68 -30.74
CA LEU A 35 -3.13 5.95 -29.58
C LEU A 35 -2.65 4.50 -29.53
N ASP A 36 -2.07 4.00 -30.62
CA ASP A 36 -1.58 2.62 -30.80
C ASP A 36 -0.05 2.58 -30.94
N ALA A 37 0.63 3.51 -30.26
CA ALA A 37 2.09 3.51 -30.21
C ALA A 37 2.62 2.51 -29.19
N GLU A 38 3.72 1.87 -29.56
CA GLU A 38 4.49 1.02 -28.68
C GLU A 38 5.66 1.81 -28.10
N ILE A 39 5.86 1.71 -26.79
CA ILE A 39 6.91 2.40 -26.05
C ILE A 39 7.91 1.42 -25.44
N SER A 40 9.17 1.81 -25.48
CA SER A 40 10.24 1.18 -24.69
C SER A 40 11.07 2.28 -24.07
N ILE A 41 10.66 2.74 -22.88
CA ILE A 41 11.28 3.88 -22.20
C ILE A 41 11.96 3.39 -20.93
N ASP A 42 13.22 3.73 -20.78
CA ASP A 42 13.98 3.58 -19.55
C ASP A 42 14.21 4.95 -18.93
N ALA A 43 13.99 5.06 -17.63
CA ALA A 43 14.17 6.31 -16.92
C ALA A 43 14.78 6.07 -15.53
N VAL A 44 15.65 6.97 -15.08
CA VAL A 44 16.42 6.83 -13.84
C VAL A 44 16.05 7.90 -12.82
N TYR A 45 15.85 7.47 -11.58
CA TYR A 45 15.84 8.32 -10.40
C TYR A 45 17.05 7.99 -9.52
N SER A 46 17.88 8.99 -9.28
CA SER A 46 19.08 8.89 -8.44
C SER A 46 18.78 9.27 -6.99
N VAL A 47 19.18 8.41 -6.05
CA VAL A 47 18.99 8.65 -4.61
C VAL A 47 20.24 8.30 -3.81
N ARG A 48 20.65 9.17 -2.89
CA ARG A 48 21.75 8.90 -1.97
C ARG A 48 21.22 8.44 -0.62
N THR A 49 21.43 7.17 -0.29
CA THR A 49 20.96 6.58 0.98
C THR A 49 21.95 5.56 1.53
N SER A 50 21.75 5.19 2.78
CA SER A 50 22.48 4.12 3.47
C SER A 50 21.87 2.74 3.16
N PRO A 51 22.68 1.73 2.76
CA PRO A 51 22.21 0.36 2.53
C PRO A 51 21.93 -0.41 3.81
N ILE A 52 22.23 0.13 5.01
CA ILE A 52 22.07 -0.59 6.29
C ILE A 52 20.74 -1.33 6.40
N ASN A 53 19.62 -0.68 6.08
CA ASN A 53 18.29 -1.29 6.21
C ASN A 53 17.97 -2.29 5.09
N LEU A 54 18.67 -2.23 3.95
CA LEU A 54 18.52 -3.20 2.86
C LEU A 54 19.17 -4.54 3.23
N VAL A 55 20.25 -4.50 4.01
CA VAL A 55 21.05 -5.68 4.36
C VAL A 55 20.94 -6.12 5.82
N ALA A 56 20.21 -5.36 6.65
CA ALA A 56 20.13 -5.58 8.09
C ALA A 56 19.72 -7.00 8.48
N ASP A 57 18.79 -7.59 7.74
CA ASP A 57 18.22 -8.91 8.01
C ASP A 57 19.17 -10.07 7.63
N GLN A 58 20.22 -9.79 6.85
CA GLN A 58 21.12 -10.81 6.29
C GLN A 58 22.52 -10.81 6.89
N ILE A 59 22.87 -9.81 7.71
CA ILE A 59 24.24 -9.69 8.17
C ILE A 59 24.31 -9.45 9.67
N THR A 60 24.83 -10.45 10.40
CA THR A 60 25.32 -10.29 11.77
C THR A 60 26.64 -9.50 11.73
N LEU A 61 26.52 -8.18 11.59
CA LEU A 61 27.67 -7.27 11.51
C LEU A 61 28.25 -7.00 12.90
N SER A 62 29.58 -6.98 13.02
CA SER A 62 30.24 -6.36 14.16
C SER A 62 29.90 -4.85 14.22
N GLU A 63 29.95 -4.23 15.40
CA GLU A 63 29.67 -2.79 15.55
C GLU A 63 30.53 -1.89 14.64
N SER A 64 31.77 -2.32 14.36
CA SER A 64 32.68 -1.62 13.44
C SER A 64 32.18 -1.67 11.99
N GLU A 65 31.71 -2.83 11.52
CA GLU A 65 31.23 -2.97 10.14
C GLU A 65 29.89 -2.25 9.94
N LYS A 66 29.00 -2.23 10.95
CA LYS A 66 27.73 -1.48 10.89
C LYS A 66 27.95 0.00 10.53
N ASN A 67 29.05 0.61 10.98
CA ASN A 67 29.32 2.01 10.68
C ASN A 67 29.62 2.27 9.20
N THR A 68 30.25 1.32 8.49
CA THR A 68 30.47 1.44 7.05
C THR A 68 29.14 1.35 6.28
N TYR A 69 28.21 0.49 6.73
CA TYR A 69 26.88 0.38 6.12
C TYR A 69 25.96 1.57 6.39
N LYS A 70 26.27 2.43 7.36
CA LYS A 70 25.56 3.70 7.62
C LYS A 70 25.96 4.82 6.66
N GLN A 71 27.04 4.65 5.90
CA GLN A 71 27.47 5.63 4.89
C GLN A 71 26.46 5.70 3.74
N ARG A 72 26.30 6.89 3.16
CA ARG A 72 25.38 7.11 2.04
C ARG A 72 26.08 6.83 0.72
N TYR A 73 25.51 5.92 -0.07
CA TYR A 73 25.95 5.61 -1.43
C TYR A 73 24.87 6.04 -2.44
N LEU A 74 25.27 6.19 -3.70
CA LEU A 74 24.35 6.50 -4.78
C LEU A 74 23.67 5.21 -5.25
N PHE A 75 22.34 5.24 -5.32
CA PHE A 75 21.52 4.17 -5.88
C PHE A 75 20.71 4.73 -7.05
N LEU A 76 20.55 3.91 -8.07
CA LEU A 76 19.78 4.22 -9.28
C LEU A 76 18.51 3.36 -9.25
N VAL A 77 17.36 4.04 -9.22
CA VAL A 77 16.06 3.42 -9.41
C VAL A 77 15.70 3.57 -10.88
N LEU A 78 15.73 2.46 -11.61
CA LEU A 78 15.31 2.37 -13.00
C LEU A 78 13.81 2.13 -13.05
N LEU A 79 13.12 2.90 -13.87
CA LEU A 79 11.74 2.72 -14.30
C LEU A 79 11.77 2.25 -15.75
N LYS A 80 11.19 1.09 -16.02
CA LYS A 80 11.08 0.52 -17.37
C LYS A 80 9.61 0.48 -17.75
N LEU A 81 9.27 1.22 -18.81
CA LEU A 81 7.95 1.24 -19.42
C LEU A 81 8.02 0.50 -20.76
N ARG A 82 7.17 -0.52 -20.94
CA ARG A 82 7.15 -1.37 -22.14
C ARG A 82 5.73 -1.57 -22.67
N GLY A 83 5.57 -1.80 -23.97
CA GLY A 83 4.27 -2.11 -24.58
C GLY A 83 3.47 -0.88 -24.98
N ASP A 84 2.14 -0.98 -24.91
CA ASP A 84 1.23 0.05 -25.44
C ASP A 84 1.32 1.37 -24.67
N ILE A 85 1.37 2.50 -25.38
CA ILE A 85 1.51 3.84 -24.78
C ILE A 85 0.37 4.18 -23.81
N LEU A 86 -0.82 3.63 -24.03
CA LEU A 86 -1.99 3.83 -23.18
C LEU A 86 -2.00 2.93 -21.95
N HIS A 87 -1.38 1.75 -22.03
CA HIS A 87 -1.35 0.75 -20.96
C HIS A 87 0.03 0.09 -20.86
N PRO A 88 1.09 0.86 -20.56
CA PRO A 88 2.42 0.29 -20.54
C PRO A 88 2.58 -0.65 -19.36
N GLU A 89 3.31 -1.73 -19.58
CA GLU A 89 3.85 -2.56 -18.51
C GLU A 89 4.92 -1.77 -17.76
N ILE A 90 4.69 -1.59 -16.46
CA ILE A 90 5.58 -0.84 -15.58
C ILE A 90 6.39 -1.83 -14.75
N SER A 91 7.71 -1.75 -14.86
CA SER A 91 8.62 -2.49 -13.99
C SER A 91 9.73 -1.59 -13.47
N PHE A 92 10.36 -2.03 -12.39
CA PHE A 92 11.44 -1.30 -11.75
C PHE A 92 12.68 -2.18 -11.64
N GLU A 93 13.82 -1.54 -11.40
CA GLU A 93 15.06 -2.19 -11.00
C GLU A 93 15.83 -1.22 -10.10
N ILE A 94 16.51 -1.74 -9.07
CA ILE A 94 17.41 -0.94 -8.25
C ILE A 94 18.82 -1.45 -8.48
N GLN A 95 19.73 -0.55 -8.85
CA GLN A 95 21.15 -0.89 -9.03
C GLN A 95 22.08 0.16 -8.43
N LEU A 96 23.32 -0.24 -8.24
CA LEU A 96 24.44 0.67 -7.98
C LEU A 96 25.01 1.15 -9.33
N PRO A 97 25.58 2.37 -9.39
CA PRO A 97 26.43 2.78 -10.49
C PRO A 97 27.52 1.72 -10.78
N PRO A 98 27.92 1.50 -12.04
CA PRO A 98 28.91 0.49 -12.42
C PRO A 98 30.19 0.52 -11.57
N GLU A 99 30.68 1.71 -11.25
CA GLU A 99 31.85 1.98 -10.42
C GLU A 99 31.66 1.60 -8.94
N ASP A 100 30.42 1.60 -8.46
CA ASP A 100 30.07 1.37 -7.06
C ASP A 100 29.67 -0.10 -6.79
N LYS A 101 29.55 -0.95 -7.81
CA LYS A 101 29.13 -2.36 -7.64
C LYS A 101 30.04 -3.17 -6.70
N GLY A 102 31.29 -2.76 -6.52
CA GLY A 102 32.27 -3.39 -5.63
C GLY A 102 32.20 -2.92 -4.16
N ILE A 103 31.39 -1.92 -3.82
CA ILE A 103 31.35 -1.38 -2.45
C ILE A 103 30.99 -2.48 -1.44
N LEU A 104 31.52 -2.36 -0.22
CA LEU A 104 31.18 -3.26 0.89
C LEU A 104 31.40 -4.75 0.53
N GLY A 105 32.42 -5.02 -0.30
CA GLY A 105 32.76 -6.36 -0.78
C GLY A 105 31.72 -6.95 -1.75
N GLY A 106 30.95 -6.11 -2.45
CA GLY A 106 29.91 -6.55 -3.39
C GLY A 106 28.63 -7.08 -2.72
N LYS A 107 28.56 -7.10 -1.38
CA LYS A 107 27.40 -7.62 -0.63
C LYS A 107 26.11 -6.86 -0.94
N VAL A 108 26.19 -5.53 -1.08
CA VAL A 108 25.05 -4.69 -1.45
C VAL A 108 24.56 -5.02 -2.86
N ASN A 109 25.48 -5.16 -3.82
CA ASN A 109 25.15 -5.52 -5.19
C ASN A 109 24.50 -6.92 -5.28
N ALA A 110 25.03 -7.91 -4.54
CA ALA A 110 24.42 -9.23 -4.47
C ALA A 110 22.99 -9.20 -3.90
N LYS A 111 22.76 -8.40 -2.85
CA LYS A 111 21.41 -8.21 -2.28
C LYS A 111 20.47 -7.51 -3.26
N LEU A 112 20.94 -6.50 -4.00
CA LEU A 112 20.14 -5.84 -5.02
C LEU A 112 19.77 -6.80 -6.16
N ASN A 113 20.67 -7.67 -6.60
CA ASN A 113 20.37 -8.67 -7.61
C ASN A 113 19.24 -9.61 -7.15
N LEU A 114 19.32 -10.13 -5.92
CA LEU A 114 18.25 -10.94 -5.33
C LEU A 114 16.94 -10.16 -5.17
N LEU A 115 17.01 -8.88 -4.78
CA LEU A 115 15.85 -8.01 -4.68
C LEU A 115 15.16 -7.82 -6.04
N ASN A 116 15.94 -7.65 -7.11
CA ASN A 116 15.42 -7.46 -8.46
C ASN A 116 14.73 -8.71 -9.04
N GLU A 117 14.94 -9.90 -8.44
CA GLU A 117 14.25 -11.14 -8.81
C GLU A 117 12.86 -11.29 -8.17
N ASP A 118 12.55 -10.51 -7.12
CA ASP A 118 11.24 -10.48 -6.45
C ASP A 118 10.54 -9.13 -6.69
N PRO A 119 9.59 -9.06 -7.64
CA PRO A 119 8.87 -7.83 -7.96
C PRO A 119 8.14 -7.20 -6.76
N SER A 120 7.66 -8.00 -5.81
CA SER A 120 6.94 -7.49 -4.65
C SER A 120 7.89 -6.81 -3.68
N ALA A 121 8.99 -7.48 -3.33
CA ALA A 121 10.03 -6.91 -2.47
C ALA A 121 10.68 -5.68 -3.13
N LEU A 122 10.95 -5.73 -4.44
CA LEU A 122 11.49 -4.63 -5.22
C LEU A 122 10.58 -3.40 -5.19
N ASN A 123 9.30 -3.56 -5.51
CA ASN A 123 8.33 -2.47 -5.53
C ASN A 123 8.20 -1.79 -4.15
N LYS A 124 8.27 -2.56 -3.07
CA LYS A 124 8.32 -2.03 -1.70
C LYS A 124 9.54 -1.13 -1.48
N GLN A 125 10.73 -1.57 -1.90
CA GLN A 125 11.96 -0.77 -1.75
C GLN A 125 11.95 0.46 -2.65
N VAL A 126 11.46 0.35 -3.89
CA VAL A 126 11.28 1.49 -4.80
C VAL A 126 10.37 2.52 -4.16
N PHE A 127 9.21 2.12 -3.66
CA PHE A 127 8.29 3.03 -2.98
C PHE A 127 8.96 3.72 -1.78
N ALA A 128 9.69 2.96 -0.96
CA ALA A 128 10.42 3.52 0.17
C ALA A 128 11.48 4.55 -0.26
N LEU A 129 12.23 4.30 -1.33
CA LEU A 129 13.19 5.25 -1.88
C LEU A 129 12.51 6.50 -2.44
N LEU A 130 11.36 6.35 -3.10
CA LEU A 130 10.62 7.49 -3.67
C LEU A 130 9.94 8.33 -2.58
N VAL A 131 9.32 7.72 -1.57
CA VAL A 131 8.60 8.48 -0.54
C VAL A 131 9.53 8.91 0.59
N LEU A 132 10.34 8.00 1.11
CA LEU A 132 11.17 8.21 2.30
C LEU A 132 12.61 8.62 1.98
N GLY A 133 13.07 8.40 0.75
CA GLY A 133 14.46 8.65 0.36
C GLY A 133 15.45 7.63 0.96
N ARG A 134 14.97 6.50 1.49
CA ARG A 134 15.81 5.48 2.14
C ARG A 134 15.23 4.07 2.04
N PHE A 135 16.10 3.07 2.11
CA PHE A 135 15.70 1.66 2.21
C PHE A 135 14.98 1.36 3.52
N VAL A 136 14.12 0.35 3.47
CA VAL A 136 13.40 -0.21 4.62
C VAL A 136 13.81 -1.66 4.84
N GLN A 137 13.76 -2.11 6.08
CA GLN A 137 14.01 -3.52 6.39
C GLN A 137 12.90 -4.40 5.82
N GLU A 138 13.18 -5.68 5.57
CA GLU A 138 12.16 -6.60 5.05
C GLU A 138 11.05 -6.77 6.09
N ASN A 139 11.44 -6.79 7.37
CA ASN A 139 10.53 -6.84 8.50
C ASN A 139 10.61 -5.59 9.40
N PRO A 140 10.06 -4.43 8.99
CA PRO A 140 10.12 -3.21 9.78
C PRO A 140 9.27 -3.29 11.07
N LEU A 141 8.38 -4.29 11.16
CA LEU A 141 7.53 -4.53 12.33
C LEU A 141 8.24 -5.34 13.43
N GLN A 142 9.38 -5.97 13.13
CA GLN A 142 10.18 -6.73 14.12
C GLN A 142 11.21 -5.88 14.88
N THR A 143 11.32 -4.57 14.61
CA THR A 143 12.33 -3.74 15.28
C THR A 143 11.87 -3.29 16.66
N GLY A 144 12.40 -3.95 17.69
CA GLY A 144 12.33 -3.49 19.08
C GLY A 144 13.10 -2.18 19.28
N THR A 145 12.37 -1.14 19.70
CA THR A 145 12.77 -0.10 20.67
C THR A 145 14.09 0.66 20.49
N SER A 146 14.80 0.59 19.37
CA SER A 146 16.01 1.38 19.16
C SER A 146 15.96 2.12 17.82
N ASP A 147 15.56 3.39 17.93
CA ASP A 147 15.90 4.53 17.07
C ASP A 147 16.01 4.24 15.55
N GLY A 148 14.92 4.40 14.79
CA GLY A 148 15.06 4.59 13.34
C GLY A 148 13.84 4.35 12.44
N THR A 149 12.87 3.55 12.84
CA THR A 149 11.64 3.34 12.06
C THR A 149 10.61 4.42 12.43
N SER A 150 10.41 5.39 11.54
CA SER A 150 9.38 6.42 11.75
C SER A 150 7.99 5.84 11.50
N ALA A 151 6.95 6.34 12.19
CA ALA A 151 5.55 5.94 11.96
C ALA A 151 5.15 5.98 10.48
N LEU A 152 5.67 6.96 9.72
CA LEU A 152 5.48 7.07 8.27
C LEU A 152 6.01 5.87 7.48
N VAL A 153 7.14 5.27 7.89
CA VAL A 153 7.71 4.08 7.25
C VAL A 153 6.82 2.87 7.50
N ARG A 154 6.38 2.69 8.74
CA ARG A 154 5.52 1.57 9.16
C ARG A 154 4.17 1.65 8.47
N ALA A 155 3.54 2.84 8.45
CA ALA A 155 2.27 3.07 7.75
C ALA A 155 2.39 2.80 6.24
N THR A 156 3.48 3.23 5.62
CA THR A 156 3.76 3.01 4.20
C THR A 156 3.87 1.53 3.85
N VAL A 157 4.70 0.77 4.60
CA VAL A 157 4.88 -0.67 4.37
C VAL A 157 3.60 -1.42 4.67
N GLY A 158 2.91 -1.04 5.74
CA GLY A 158 1.61 -1.58 6.08
C GLY A 158 0.62 -1.47 4.92
N LYS A 159 0.47 -0.27 4.34
CA LYS A 159 -0.41 -0.06 3.18
C LYS A 159 -0.05 -0.91 1.96
N PHE A 160 1.25 -1.10 1.68
CA PHE A 160 1.69 -1.98 0.60
C PHE A 160 1.32 -3.44 0.87
N LEU A 161 1.60 -3.95 2.08
CA LEU A 161 1.24 -5.32 2.48
C LEU A 161 -0.27 -5.53 2.44
N SER A 162 -1.04 -4.57 2.94
CA SER A 162 -2.49 -4.51 2.81
C SER A 162 -2.95 -4.67 1.36
N ALA A 163 -2.37 -3.90 0.43
CA ALA A 163 -2.73 -3.97 -0.97
C ALA A 163 -2.43 -5.34 -1.59
N GLU A 164 -1.30 -5.98 -1.25
CA GLU A 164 -0.97 -7.33 -1.74
C GLU A 164 -1.87 -8.42 -1.14
N LEU A 165 -2.22 -8.32 0.14
CA LEU A 165 -3.19 -9.22 0.78
C LEU A 165 -4.59 -9.07 0.16
N ASN A 166 -5.00 -7.85 -0.18
CA ASN A 166 -6.25 -7.57 -0.89
C ASN A 166 -6.26 -8.16 -2.32
N LYS A 167 -5.12 -8.19 -3.00
CA LYS A 167 -5.00 -8.84 -4.32
C LYS A 167 -5.08 -10.35 -4.20
N LEU A 168 -4.46 -10.95 -3.19
CA LEU A 168 -4.52 -12.39 -2.94
C LEU A 168 -5.92 -12.84 -2.55
N SER A 169 -6.64 -12.05 -1.75
CA SER A 169 -7.98 -12.41 -1.28
C SER A 169 -9.00 -12.60 -2.41
N SER A 170 -8.91 -11.78 -3.46
CA SER A 170 -9.79 -11.89 -4.63
C SER A 170 -9.66 -13.21 -5.39
N LYS A 171 -8.59 -13.99 -5.16
CA LYS A 171 -8.32 -15.27 -5.83
C LYS A 171 -8.72 -16.51 -5.03
N VAL A 172 -8.90 -16.40 -3.71
CA VAL A 172 -8.95 -17.60 -2.82
C VAL A 172 -10.38 -18.16 -2.66
N VAL A 173 -11.44 -17.34 -2.77
CA VAL A 173 -12.83 -17.83 -2.72
C VAL A 173 -13.77 -16.95 -3.57
N PRO A 174 -14.47 -17.49 -4.59
CA PRO A 174 -15.48 -16.75 -5.35
C PRO A 174 -16.60 -16.20 -4.44
N GLY A 175 -16.90 -14.91 -4.56
CA GLY A 175 -17.96 -14.23 -3.80
C GLY A 175 -17.57 -13.81 -2.38
N VAL A 176 -16.29 -13.89 -2.03
CA VAL A 176 -15.72 -13.39 -0.77
C VAL A 176 -14.65 -12.34 -1.07
N GLU A 177 -14.80 -11.16 -0.48
CA GLU A 177 -13.81 -10.08 -0.51
C GLU A 177 -13.15 -10.01 0.86
N LEU A 178 -11.81 -10.09 0.92
CA LEU A 178 -11.07 -9.71 2.13
C LEU A 178 -10.36 -8.38 1.90
N ASN A 179 -10.48 -7.50 2.89
CA ASN A 179 -9.85 -6.20 2.95
C ASN A 179 -8.94 -6.14 4.16
N PHE A 180 -7.73 -5.65 3.95
CA PHE A 180 -6.72 -5.38 4.95
C PHE A 180 -6.31 -3.92 4.80
N ASP A 181 -6.23 -3.17 5.90
CA ASP A 181 -5.64 -1.83 5.98
C ASP A 181 -4.67 -1.82 7.17
N VAL A 182 -3.53 -1.16 7.04
CA VAL A 182 -2.57 -1.05 8.15
C VAL A 182 -2.34 0.41 8.47
N ARG A 183 -2.51 0.73 9.75
CA ARG A 183 -2.32 2.07 10.30
C ARG A 183 -1.20 2.02 11.32
N SER A 184 -0.21 2.89 11.16
CA SER A 184 0.86 3.03 12.13
C SER A 184 1.03 4.48 12.54
N TYR A 185 1.11 4.72 13.84
CA TYR A 185 1.21 6.02 14.47
C TYR A 185 2.00 5.91 15.78
N ASP A 186 2.33 7.04 16.37
CA ASP A 186 2.93 7.07 17.71
C ASP A 186 1.81 7.43 18.71
N ASP A 187 1.62 6.57 19.70
CA ASP A 187 0.65 6.71 20.80
C ASP A 187 1.30 7.45 21.97
N TYR A 188 0.61 8.45 22.50
CA TYR A 188 1.06 9.33 23.58
C TYR A 188 0.21 9.17 24.85
N GLU A 189 -0.58 8.10 24.95
CA GLU A 189 -1.36 7.77 26.17
C GLU A 189 -0.45 7.53 27.39
N SER A 190 0.82 7.15 27.17
CA SER A 190 1.85 7.11 28.20
C SER A 190 2.70 8.37 28.17
N SER A 191 3.40 8.69 29.27
CA SER A 191 4.35 9.82 29.33
C SER A 191 5.55 9.71 28.36
N GLN A 192 5.62 8.65 27.55
CA GLN A 192 6.53 8.47 26.43
C GLN A 192 5.76 8.11 25.16
N ALA A 193 6.28 8.53 23.99
CA ALA A 193 5.75 8.14 22.69
C ALA A 193 6.02 6.65 22.44
N VAL A 194 4.97 5.86 22.22
CA VAL A 194 5.05 4.43 21.94
C VAL A 194 4.54 4.17 20.53
N GLY A 195 5.34 3.53 19.68
CA GLY A 195 4.91 3.12 18.35
C GLY A 195 3.73 2.15 18.43
N ARG A 196 2.66 2.44 17.69
CA ARG A 196 1.46 1.61 17.58
C ARG A 196 1.20 1.29 16.11
N THR A 197 1.02 0.02 15.81
CA THR A 197 0.60 -0.45 14.48
C THR A 197 -0.62 -1.34 14.62
N GLN A 198 -1.67 -0.99 13.88
CA GLN A 198 -2.95 -1.66 13.83
C GLN A 198 -3.22 -2.17 12.42
N VAL A 199 -3.81 -3.35 12.32
CA VAL A 199 -4.29 -3.93 11.07
C VAL A 199 -5.80 -4.04 11.15
N ASP A 200 -6.49 -3.26 10.34
CA ASP A 200 -7.93 -3.42 10.09
C ASP A 200 -8.11 -4.61 9.14
N ILE A 201 -8.95 -5.56 9.54
CA ILE A 201 -9.27 -6.76 8.77
C ILE A 201 -10.77 -6.73 8.52
N GLY A 202 -11.18 -6.92 7.26
CA GLY A 202 -12.57 -6.97 6.85
C GLY A 202 -12.82 -8.15 5.92
N LEU A 203 -13.89 -8.89 6.18
CA LEU A 203 -14.42 -9.97 5.37
C LEU A 203 -15.80 -9.56 4.91
N LYS A 204 -16.03 -9.51 3.60
CA LYS A 204 -17.33 -9.27 3.00
C LYS A 204 -17.74 -10.45 2.15
N LYS A 205 -18.96 -10.94 2.36
CA LYS A 205 -19.56 -12.00 1.56
C LYS A 205 -20.88 -11.53 0.98
N GLN A 206 -21.01 -11.71 -0.33
CA GLN A 206 -22.25 -11.44 -1.04
C GLN A 206 -23.00 -12.74 -1.32
N LEU A 207 -24.30 -12.74 -1.05
CA LEU A 207 -25.20 -13.88 -1.13
C LEU A 207 -26.45 -13.49 -1.92
N PHE A 208 -27.15 -14.49 -2.45
CA PHE A 208 -28.44 -14.32 -3.16
C PHE A 208 -28.34 -13.34 -4.34
N ASN A 209 -27.41 -13.54 -5.28
CA ASN A 209 -27.14 -12.62 -6.39
C ASN A 209 -26.90 -11.19 -5.89
N GLU A 210 -25.99 -11.06 -4.91
CA GLU A 210 -25.58 -9.78 -4.30
C GLU A 210 -26.71 -9.01 -3.60
N ARG A 211 -27.80 -9.70 -3.23
CA ARG A 211 -28.91 -9.08 -2.49
C ARG A 211 -28.67 -9.01 -1.00
N LEU A 212 -27.91 -9.95 -0.44
CA LEU A 212 -27.49 -9.92 0.96
C LEU A 212 -25.98 -9.75 1.00
N SER A 213 -25.51 -8.72 1.71
CA SER A 213 -24.10 -8.50 1.99
C SER A 213 -23.89 -8.65 3.49
N VAL A 214 -23.00 -9.56 3.88
CA VAL A 214 -22.54 -9.70 5.26
C VAL A 214 -21.09 -9.26 5.31
N GLN A 215 -20.80 -8.30 6.19
CA GLN A 215 -19.47 -7.77 6.44
C GLN A 215 -19.13 -8.03 7.90
N ILE A 216 -17.96 -8.62 8.13
CA ILE A 216 -17.39 -8.85 9.45
C ILE A 216 -16.00 -8.23 9.42
N GLY A 217 -15.65 -7.42 10.39
CA GLY A 217 -14.33 -6.84 10.49
C GLY A 217 -13.92 -6.61 11.93
N GLY A 218 -12.71 -6.10 12.06
CA GLY A 218 -12.10 -5.82 13.35
C GLY A 218 -10.70 -5.26 13.20
N VAL A 219 -10.12 -4.86 14.32
CA VAL A 219 -8.82 -4.20 14.36
C VAL A 219 -7.90 -4.99 15.27
N VAL A 220 -6.71 -5.33 14.77
CA VAL A 220 -5.71 -6.11 15.50
C VAL A 220 -4.46 -5.25 15.73
N ASP A 221 -4.03 -5.10 16.97
CA ASP A 221 -2.75 -4.46 17.29
C ASP A 221 -1.61 -5.44 16.97
N VAL A 222 -0.65 -5.07 16.11
CA VAL A 222 0.46 -5.97 15.70
C VAL A 222 1.82 -5.55 16.26
N GLU A 223 1.83 -4.49 17.06
CA GLU A 223 3.02 -3.92 17.71
C GLU A 223 2.73 -3.61 19.19
N GLY A 224 3.76 -3.68 20.03
CA GLY A 224 3.67 -3.29 21.44
C GLY A 224 3.00 -4.31 22.37
N ALA A 225 2.76 -3.90 23.63
CA ALA A 225 2.20 -4.78 24.66
C ALA A 225 0.75 -5.22 24.37
N ARG A 226 -0.03 -4.38 23.66
CA ARG A 226 -1.41 -4.67 23.26
C ARG A 226 -1.50 -5.79 22.22
N ALA A 227 -0.48 -5.95 21.37
CA ALA A 227 -0.42 -7.06 20.42
C ALA A 227 -0.43 -8.45 21.09
N LYS A 228 0.02 -8.53 22.35
CA LYS A 228 -0.02 -9.77 23.15
C LYS A 228 -1.39 -10.04 23.79
N GLN A 229 -2.31 -9.09 23.73
CA GLN A 229 -3.65 -9.16 24.31
C GLN A 229 -4.75 -9.34 23.26
N ASN A 230 -4.39 -9.42 21.97
CA ASN A 230 -5.35 -9.68 20.92
C ASN A 230 -6.14 -10.96 21.18
N SER A 231 -7.43 -10.89 20.93
CA SER A 231 -8.40 -11.96 21.10
C SER A 231 -9.18 -12.19 19.82
N LEU A 232 -9.83 -13.35 19.71
CA LEU A 232 -10.71 -13.65 18.56
C LEU A 232 -11.86 -12.64 18.43
N SER A 233 -12.30 -12.05 19.55
CA SER A 233 -13.32 -11.00 19.57
C SER A 233 -12.86 -9.69 18.91
N ASP A 234 -11.56 -9.39 18.88
CA ASP A 234 -11.07 -8.15 18.26
C ASP A 234 -11.19 -8.20 16.73
N VAL A 235 -11.14 -9.40 16.15
CA VAL A 235 -11.26 -9.68 14.70
C VAL A 235 -12.71 -9.77 14.23
N THR A 236 -13.65 -10.06 15.14
CA THR A 236 -15.09 -10.23 14.85
C THR A 236 -15.97 -9.16 15.48
N SER A 237 -15.37 -8.02 15.83
CA SER A 237 -15.98 -6.97 16.64
C SER A 237 -16.92 -6.06 15.86
N ASP A 238 -16.68 -5.90 14.55
CA ASP A 238 -17.50 -5.09 13.66
C ASP A 238 -18.32 -6.00 12.74
N VAL A 239 -19.64 -5.87 12.79
CA VAL A 239 -20.55 -6.64 11.93
C VAL A 239 -21.50 -5.69 11.24
N THR A 240 -21.65 -5.83 9.93
CA THR A 240 -22.65 -5.09 9.13
C THR A 240 -23.37 -6.05 8.19
N VAL A 241 -24.69 -6.02 8.20
CA VAL A 241 -25.55 -6.82 7.34
C VAL A 241 -26.42 -5.89 6.53
N GLU A 242 -26.31 -5.95 5.21
CA GLU A 242 -27.11 -5.16 4.27
C GLU A 242 -27.97 -6.08 3.40
N TYR A 243 -29.25 -5.75 3.24
CA TYR A 243 -30.16 -6.44 2.34
C TYR A 243 -30.81 -5.48 1.33
N LYS A 244 -30.64 -5.75 0.04
CA LYS A 244 -31.28 -5.00 -1.06
C LYS A 244 -32.74 -5.43 -1.21
N LEU A 245 -33.64 -4.51 -0.89
CA LEU A 245 -35.09 -4.69 -1.02
C LEU A 245 -35.51 -4.72 -2.49
N THR A 246 -34.90 -3.86 -3.31
CA THR A 246 -35.12 -3.78 -4.75
C THR A 246 -33.92 -4.34 -5.54
N ARG A 247 -34.18 -4.87 -6.75
CA ARG A 247 -33.12 -5.42 -7.62
C ARG A 247 -32.09 -4.39 -8.06
N ASP A 248 -32.53 -3.14 -8.22
CA ASP A 248 -31.70 -1.99 -8.54
C ASP A 248 -30.92 -1.43 -7.33
N GLY A 249 -31.12 -1.99 -6.13
CA GLY A 249 -30.43 -1.57 -4.91
C GLY A 249 -30.80 -0.18 -4.40
N ARG A 250 -31.85 0.47 -4.92
CA ARG A 250 -32.30 1.79 -4.46
C ARG A 250 -32.81 1.79 -3.02
N TYR A 251 -33.42 0.69 -2.58
CA TYR A 251 -33.87 0.53 -1.20
C TYR A 251 -33.08 -0.60 -0.53
N ARG A 252 -32.48 -0.30 0.62
CA ARG A 252 -31.68 -1.27 1.39
C ARG A 252 -32.04 -1.20 2.86
N LEU A 253 -31.99 -2.33 3.52
CA LEU A 253 -32.05 -2.43 4.98
C LEU A 253 -30.65 -2.75 5.48
N VAL A 254 -30.18 -2.01 6.49
CA VAL A 254 -28.86 -2.20 7.09
C VAL A 254 -29.00 -2.44 8.58
N GLY A 255 -28.31 -3.44 9.10
CA GLY A 255 -28.07 -3.62 10.52
C GLY A 255 -26.57 -3.60 10.76
N PHE A 256 -26.12 -2.94 11.82
CA PHE A 256 -24.70 -2.87 12.15
C PHE A 256 -24.48 -2.96 13.65
N SER A 257 -23.32 -3.48 14.03
CA SER A 257 -22.77 -3.44 15.37
C SER A 257 -21.29 -3.17 15.22
N HIS A 258 -20.81 -2.03 15.70
CA HIS A 258 -19.40 -1.65 15.63
C HIS A 258 -18.85 -1.51 17.03
N ASN A 259 -17.65 -2.02 17.26
CA ASN A 259 -16.94 -1.85 18.52
C ASN A 259 -15.88 -0.77 18.37
N ARG A 260 -16.05 0.35 19.07
CA ARG A 260 -15.11 1.47 19.04
C ARG A 260 -14.37 1.58 20.36
N TYR A 261 -13.07 1.80 20.31
CA TYR A 261 -12.31 2.15 21.50
C TYR A 261 -12.61 3.61 21.89
N ALA A 262 -13.15 3.82 23.09
CA ALA A 262 -13.53 5.13 23.61
C ALA A 262 -12.50 5.70 24.62
N GLY A 263 -11.38 5.02 24.84
CA GLY A 263 -10.26 5.50 25.68
C GLY A 263 -9.99 4.61 26.90
N ALA A 264 -9.00 5.00 27.71
CA ALA A 264 -8.54 4.22 28.86
C ALA A 264 -9.56 4.14 30.02
N ILE A 265 -10.54 5.05 30.07
CA ILE A 265 -11.56 5.12 31.13
C ILE A 265 -12.84 4.39 30.69
N GLU A 266 -13.39 4.73 29.51
CA GLU A 266 -14.60 4.11 28.97
C GLU A 266 -14.39 2.72 28.34
N GLY A 267 -13.18 2.37 27.88
CA GLY A 267 -12.88 1.07 27.29
C GLY A 267 -13.49 0.87 25.90
N GLN A 268 -14.01 -0.33 25.63
CA GLN A 268 -14.68 -0.69 24.38
C GLN A 268 -16.16 -0.28 24.42
N LEU A 269 -16.60 0.52 23.44
CA LEU A 269 -17.98 0.97 23.26
C LEU A 269 -18.60 0.27 22.04
N VAL A 270 -19.64 -0.52 22.28
CA VAL A 270 -20.39 -1.19 21.21
C VAL A 270 -21.57 -0.31 20.78
N GLU A 271 -21.57 0.12 19.52
CA GLU A 271 -22.65 0.86 18.88
C GLU A 271 -23.44 -0.08 17.95
N THR A 272 -24.71 -0.33 18.25
CA THR A 272 -25.57 -1.19 17.44
C THR A 272 -26.77 -0.42 16.92
N GLY A 273 -27.12 -0.62 15.65
CA GLY A 273 -28.23 0.08 15.01
C GLY A 273 -28.83 -0.66 13.83
N VAL A 274 -30.03 -0.23 13.44
CA VAL A 274 -30.72 -0.67 12.22
C VAL A 274 -31.20 0.56 11.47
N GLY A 275 -31.07 0.55 10.15
CA GLY A 275 -31.43 1.67 9.28
C GLY A 275 -31.99 1.21 7.94
N ILE A 276 -32.59 2.17 7.23
CA ILE A 276 -33.05 2.00 5.85
C ILE A 276 -32.30 3.03 5.00
N ILE A 277 -31.72 2.58 3.90
CA ILE A 277 -30.96 3.40 2.97
C ILE A 277 -31.77 3.55 1.68
N TYR A 278 -31.92 4.79 1.22
CA TYR A 278 -32.47 5.11 -0.09
C TYR A 278 -31.42 5.81 -0.95
N VAL A 279 -31.10 5.23 -2.10
CA VAL A 279 -30.12 5.74 -3.07
C VAL A 279 -30.83 6.11 -4.37
N ARG A 280 -30.56 7.31 -4.90
CA ARG A 280 -31.12 7.81 -6.15
C ARG A 280 -30.11 8.66 -6.89
N ASP A 281 -29.85 8.32 -8.16
CA ASP A 281 -29.04 9.13 -9.06
C ASP A 281 -29.90 10.23 -9.72
N PHE A 282 -29.32 11.42 -9.89
CA PHE A 282 -29.99 12.58 -10.51
C PHE A 282 -28.97 13.52 -11.16
N ASP A 283 -29.36 14.16 -12.27
CA ASP A 283 -28.51 15.12 -12.99
C ASP A 283 -28.79 16.56 -12.56
N GLN A 284 -29.99 16.83 -12.04
CA GLN A 284 -30.38 18.16 -11.54
C GLN A 284 -31.02 18.07 -10.15
N TRP A 285 -30.65 18.96 -9.23
CA TRP A 285 -31.20 19.03 -7.86
C TRP A 285 -32.73 19.10 -7.80
N LYS A 286 -33.39 19.65 -8.83
CA LYS A 286 -34.85 19.72 -8.94
C LYS A 286 -35.50 18.35 -9.18
N GLU A 287 -34.76 17.36 -9.65
CA GLU A 287 -35.24 16.00 -9.94
C GLU A 287 -35.28 15.12 -8.70
N PHE A 288 -34.45 15.42 -7.70
CA PHE A 288 -34.44 14.74 -6.40
C PHE A 288 -35.80 14.86 -5.70
N PHE A 289 -36.39 16.05 -5.71
CA PHE A 289 -37.69 16.35 -5.09
C PHE A 289 -38.89 16.12 -6.01
N LYS A 290 -38.69 15.85 -7.31
CA LYS A 290 -39.78 15.47 -8.21
C LYS A 290 -40.17 14.02 -7.94
N THR A 291 -41.36 13.86 -7.38
CA THR A 291 -42.05 12.58 -7.23
C THR A 291 -42.21 11.91 -8.58
N LEU A 292 -41.98 10.59 -8.61
CA LEU A 292 -42.07 9.73 -9.79
C LEU A 292 -43.40 9.91 -10.52
N LYS A 293 -43.43 10.76 -11.55
CA LYS A 293 -44.41 10.61 -12.62
C LYS A 293 -43.92 9.45 -13.47
N GLN A 294 -44.59 8.30 -13.32
CA GLN A 294 -44.44 7.15 -14.22
C GLN A 294 -44.49 7.64 -15.66
N GLN A 295 -43.38 7.49 -16.39
CA GLN A 295 -43.44 7.49 -17.83
C GLN A 295 -43.92 6.09 -18.25
N LYS A 296 -45.11 6.06 -18.84
CA LYS A 296 -45.68 4.89 -19.53
C LYS A 296 -44.89 4.60 -20.79
#